data_AF-K2A130-F1
#
_entry.id   AF-K2A130-F1
#
_cell.length_a   1.000
_cell.length_b   1.000
_cell.length_c   1.000
_cell.angle_alpha   90.00
_cell.angle_beta   90.00
_cell.angle_gamma   90.00
#
_symmetry.space_group_name_H-M   'P 1'
#
loop_
_entity.id
_entity.type
_entity.pdbx_description
1 polymer ?
#
loop_
_entity_poly.entity_id
_entity_poly.type
_entity_poly.pdbx_seq_one_letter_code
_entity_poly.pdbx_strand_id
1 'polypeptide(L)'
;MIDTHCHIQFNAYKEDSDEVIKKCLERNMILNVVGSQQTTSARAVDCANKYENVYATIGLHPVHLFPTHVDEAEAAFDSRQENFDYEYYKNLAQDKKVVAIGECGLELFHLPEGFTQEEVLKKQTETFLLQYKLAQEMN
;
A
#
# COMPACT_ATOMS: atom_id res chain seq x y z
N MET A 1 -16.32 -14.09 -5.39
CA MET A 1 -15.86 -13.59 -4.07
C MET A 1 -14.82 -12.51 -4.34
N ILE A 2 -14.82 -11.41 -3.58
CA ILE A 2 -13.88 -10.31 -3.77
C ILE A 2 -13.03 -10.20 -2.51
N ASP A 3 -11.73 -10.32 -2.66
CA ASP A 3 -10.77 -9.91 -1.64
C ASP A 3 -10.39 -8.45 -1.90
N THR A 4 -10.94 -7.56 -1.09
CA THR A 4 -10.79 -6.12 -1.28
C THR A 4 -9.45 -5.60 -0.79
N HIS A 5 -8.65 -6.39 -0.08
CA HIS A 5 -7.40 -5.94 0.50
C HIS A 5 -6.45 -7.10 0.78
N CYS A 6 -5.48 -7.31 -0.11
CA CYS A 6 -4.43 -8.30 0.10
C CYS A 6 -3.04 -7.74 -0.24
N HIS A 7 -2.01 -8.33 0.35
CA HIS A 7 -0.61 -7.94 0.16
C HIS A 7 0.21 -9.06 -0.50
N ILE A 8 -0.41 -9.83 -1.40
CA ILE A 8 0.20 -10.99 -2.08
C ILE A 8 1.44 -10.65 -2.92
N GLN A 9 1.64 -9.37 -3.23
CA GLN A 9 2.82 -8.86 -3.92
C GLN A 9 3.97 -8.54 -2.96
N PHE A 10 3.85 -8.72 -1.65
CA PHE A 10 4.91 -8.43 -0.67
C PHE A 10 6.00 -9.49 -0.67
N ASN A 11 7.11 -9.22 0.03
CA ASN A 11 8.25 -10.14 0.11
C ASN A 11 7.92 -11.49 0.75
N ALA A 12 6.92 -11.55 1.64
CA ALA A 12 6.45 -12.79 2.23
C ALA A 12 6.01 -13.82 1.17
N TYR A 13 5.48 -13.35 0.03
CA TYR A 13 5.00 -14.18 -1.07
C TYR A 13 5.92 -14.16 -2.31
N LYS A 14 7.18 -13.73 -2.16
CA LYS A 14 8.09 -13.53 -3.31
C LYS A 14 8.33 -14.81 -4.14
N GLU A 15 8.19 -15.98 -3.52
CA GLU A 15 8.49 -17.28 -4.14
C GLU A 15 7.23 -17.97 -4.70
N ASP A 16 6.04 -17.61 -4.20
CA ASP A 16 4.80 -18.34 -4.43
C ASP A 16 3.59 -17.46 -4.82
N SER A 17 3.75 -16.13 -4.92
CA SER A 17 2.64 -15.22 -5.26
C SER A 17 1.89 -15.60 -6.54
N ASP A 18 2.61 -16.07 -7.56
CA ASP A 18 2.02 -16.48 -8.85
C ASP A 18 1.13 -17.72 -8.70
N GLU A 19 1.57 -18.70 -7.92
CA GLU A 19 0.81 -19.91 -7.64
C GLU A 19 -0.46 -19.60 -6.83
N VAL A 20 -0.33 -18.77 -5.79
CA VAL A 20 -1.45 -18.38 -4.93
C VAL A 20 -2.50 -17.59 -5.74
N ILE A 21 -2.07 -16.63 -6.57
CA ILE A 21 -2.98 -15.87 -7.43
C ILE A 21 -3.72 -16.80 -8.39
N LYS A 22 -3.03 -17.74 -9.06
CA LYS A 22 -3.67 -18.70 -9.97
C LYS A 22 -4.75 -19.52 -9.27
N LYS A 23 -4.49 -20.01 -8.05
CA LYS A 23 -5.48 -20.74 -7.23
C LYS A 23 -6.71 -19.87 -6.89
N CYS A 24 -6.51 -18.58 -6.62
CA CYS A 24 -7.62 -17.64 -6.41
C CYS A 24 -8.43 -17.44 -7.70
N LEU A 25 -7.76 -17.28 -8.84
CA LEU A 25 -8.39 -17.09 -10.14
C LEU A 25 -9.19 -18.31 -10.61
N GLU A 26 -8.70 -19.54 -10.36
CA GLU A 26 -9.45 -20.79 -10.61
C GLU A 26 -10.78 -20.84 -9.86
N ARG A 27 -10.88 -20.12 -8.73
CA ARG A 27 -12.09 -20.00 -7.91
C ARG A 27 -12.93 -18.76 -8.27
N ASN A 28 -12.62 -18.09 -9.38
CA ASN A 28 -13.27 -16.85 -9.82
C ASN A 28 -13.25 -15.76 -8.73
N MET A 29 -12.15 -15.67 -7.99
CA MET A 29 -11.93 -14.56 -7.06
C MET A 29 -11.46 -13.32 -7.81
N ILE A 30 -11.87 -12.16 -7.32
CA ILE A 30 -11.32 -10.86 -7.71
C ILE A 30 -10.43 -10.38 -6.57
N LEU A 31 -9.22 -9.93 -6.88
CA LEU A 31 -8.24 -9.50 -5.89
C LEU A 31 -7.91 -8.02 -6.07
N ASN A 32 -7.89 -7.27 -4.98
CA ASN A 32 -7.29 -5.95 -4.91
C ASN A 32 -5.96 -6.04 -4.13
N VAL A 33 -4.85 -5.88 -4.85
CA VAL A 33 -3.51 -5.88 -4.27
C VAL A 33 -3.13 -4.49 -3.81
N VAL A 34 -2.85 -4.33 -2.52
CA VAL A 34 -2.71 -3.01 -1.89
C VAL A 34 -1.25 -2.74 -1.59
N GLY A 35 -0.72 -1.67 -2.18
CA GLY A 35 0.59 -1.12 -1.84
C GLY A 35 0.51 -0.26 -0.57
N SER A 36 1.61 -0.21 0.17
CA SER A 36 1.75 0.56 1.41
C SER A 36 2.86 1.60 1.35
N GLN A 37 3.72 1.57 0.34
CA GLN A 37 4.82 2.50 0.11
C GLN A 37 5.20 2.48 -1.38
N GLN A 38 6.02 3.41 -1.86
CA GLN A 38 6.34 3.56 -3.29
C GLN A 38 6.69 2.24 -3.98
N THR A 39 7.57 1.44 -3.38
CA THR A 39 8.05 0.18 -3.98
C THR A 39 6.99 -0.92 -3.98
N THR A 40 6.16 -1.01 -2.94
CA THR A 40 5.08 -2.02 -2.87
C THR A 40 3.88 -1.62 -3.71
N SER A 41 3.64 -0.32 -3.91
CA SER A 41 2.65 0.22 -4.85
C SER A 41 3.04 -0.04 -6.31
N ALA A 42 4.30 0.17 -6.71
CA ALA A 42 4.74 -0.22 -8.06
C ALA A 42 4.57 -1.72 -8.30
N ARG A 43 4.97 -2.56 -7.33
CA ARG A 43 4.75 -4.02 -7.40
C ARG A 43 3.28 -4.40 -7.46
N ALA A 44 2.39 -3.64 -6.81
CA ALA A 44 0.95 -3.87 -6.88
C ALA A 44 0.43 -3.64 -8.30
N VAL A 45 0.84 -2.55 -8.95
CA VAL A 45 0.52 -2.27 -10.35
C VAL A 45 1.07 -3.36 -11.29
N ASP A 46 2.33 -3.73 -11.13
CA ASP A 46 2.96 -4.80 -11.93
C ASP A 46 2.23 -6.14 -11.74
N CYS A 47 1.81 -6.45 -10.52
CA CYS A 47 1.05 -7.65 -10.21
C CYS A 47 -0.34 -7.62 -10.85
N ALA A 48 -1.06 -6.50 -10.73
CA ALA A 48 -2.39 -6.35 -11.30
C ALA A 48 -2.41 -6.45 -12.83
N ASN A 49 -1.36 -5.95 -13.49
CA ASN A 49 -1.22 -6.02 -14.94
C ASN A 49 -0.95 -7.43 -15.49
N LYS A 50 -0.54 -8.38 -14.65
CA LYS A 50 -0.30 -9.77 -15.07
C LYS A 50 -1.58 -10.60 -15.21
N TYR A 51 -2.68 -10.17 -14.60
CA TYR A 51 -3.88 -10.98 -14.46
C TYR A 51 -5.17 -10.18 -14.72
N GLU A 52 -6.19 -10.84 -15.28
CA GLU A 52 -7.43 -10.16 -15.64
C GLU A 52 -8.25 -9.69 -14.41
N ASN A 53 -8.43 -10.55 -13.40
CA ASN A 53 -9.25 -10.28 -12.21
C ASN A 53 -8.44 -9.74 -11.01
N VAL A 54 -7.28 -9.14 -11.26
CA VAL A 54 -6.45 -8.50 -10.24
C VAL A 54 -6.38 -7.00 -10.52
N TYR A 55 -6.56 -6.21 -9.47
CA TYR A 55 -6.55 -4.75 -9.46
C TYR A 55 -5.59 -4.24 -8.38
N ALA A 56 -5.17 -2.99 -8.46
CA ALA A 56 -4.21 -2.40 -7.56
C ALA A 56 -4.79 -1.20 -6.80
N THR A 57 -4.33 -1.03 -5.56
CA THR A 57 -4.49 0.18 -4.76
C THR A 57 -3.10 0.70 -4.41
N ILE A 58 -2.88 2.01 -4.60
CA ILE A 58 -1.55 2.64 -4.44
C ILE A 58 -1.57 3.77 -3.43
N GLY A 59 -0.56 3.87 -2.58
CA GLY A 59 -0.55 4.84 -1.50
C GLY A 59 0.64 4.67 -0.57
N LEU A 60 0.68 5.54 0.44
CA LEU A 60 1.68 5.55 1.50
C LEU A 60 0.97 5.41 2.85
N HIS A 61 1.21 4.27 3.49
CA HIS A 61 0.67 3.94 4.79
C HIS A 61 1.37 4.79 5.88
N PRO A 62 0.63 5.28 6.90
CA PRO A 62 1.17 6.14 7.96
C PRO A 62 2.39 5.57 8.70
N VAL A 63 2.51 4.25 8.81
CA VAL A 63 3.66 3.57 9.46
C VAL A 63 5.00 3.84 8.77
N HIS A 64 4.99 4.10 7.46
CA HIS A 64 6.22 4.35 6.69
C HIS A 64 6.66 5.82 6.75
N LEU A 65 5.87 6.70 7.39
CA LEU A 65 6.24 8.11 7.56
C LEU A 65 7.32 8.32 8.61
N PHE A 66 7.65 7.31 9.41
CA PHE A 66 8.63 7.38 10.46
C PHE A 66 9.52 6.13 10.41
N PRO A 67 10.80 6.24 10.81
CA PRO A 67 11.64 5.07 10.98
C PRO A 67 11.04 4.21 12.08
N THR A 68 10.61 3.00 11.73
CA THR A 68 9.98 2.09 12.69
C THR A 68 10.70 0.75 12.62
N HIS A 69 11.17 0.28 13.77
CA HIS A 69 11.51 -1.12 13.98
C HIS A 69 10.20 -1.83 14.32
N VAL A 70 9.59 -2.49 13.34
CA VAL A 70 8.40 -3.31 13.60
C VAL A 70 8.89 -4.70 13.99
N ASP A 71 8.80 -5.02 15.28
CA ASP A 71 9.22 -6.30 15.87
C ASP A 71 8.00 -7.24 16.06
N GLU A 72 7.11 -7.30 15.07
CA GLU A 72 6.00 -8.25 15.04
C GLU A 72 6.35 -9.48 14.17
N ALA A 73 5.86 -10.63 14.62
CA ALA A 73 6.21 -12.01 14.24
C ALA A 73 6.10 -12.41 12.74
N GLU A 74 5.91 -11.46 11.83
CA GLU A 74 5.71 -11.70 10.40
C GLU A 74 6.88 -11.21 9.53
N ALA A 75 7.76 -10.33 10.03
CA ALA A 75 9.16 -10.13 9.60
C ALA A 75 9.68 -8.79 10.15
N ALA A 76 10.80 -8.84 10.89
CA ALA A 76 11.51 -7.63 11.28
C ALA A 76 12.03 -6.89 10.04
N PHE A 77 11.52 -5.70 9.79
CA PHE A 77 12.06 -4.79 8.79
C PHE A 77 12.21 -3.39 9.39
N ASP A 78 13.39 -2.81 9.18
CA ASP A 78 13.60 -1.38 9.27
C ASP A 78 12.74 -0.70 8.20
N SER A 79 11.60 -0.12 8.59
CA SER A 79 10.87 0.74 7.67
C SER A 79 11.74 1.97 7.43
N ARG A 80 12.19 2.13 6.18
CA ARG A 80 12.85 3.38 5.76
C ARG A 80 11.76 4.44 5.72
N GLN A 81 11.97 5.53 6.47
CA GLN A 81 11.10 6.70 6.40
C GLN A 81 10.92 7.13 4.94
N GLU A 82 9.67 7.31 4.54
CA GLU A 82 9.26 7.77 3.22
C GLU A 82 8.39 9.01 3.37
N ASN A 83 8.52 9.96 2.44
CA ASN A 83 7.60 11.08 2.31
C ASN A 83 6.73 10.85 1.08
N PHE A 84 5.47 11.28 1.14
CA PHE A 84 4.54 11.10 0.02
C PHE A 84 4.98 11.91 -1.20
N ASP A 85 5.29 11.22 -2.29
CA ASP A 85 5.62 11.82 -3.58
C ASP A 85 4.38 11.87 -4.47
N TYR A 86 3.72 13.04 -4.49
CA TYR A 86 2.45 13.23 -5.20
C TYR A 86 2.54 12.85 -6.68
N GLU A 87 3.59 13.27 -7.39
CA GLU A 87 3.73 13.01 -8.82
C GLU A 87 4.03 11.54 -9.12
N TYR A 88 4.82 10.88 -8.27
CA TYR A 88 5.04 9.43 -8.40
C TYR A 88 3.71 8.66 -8.32
N TYR A 89 2.92 8.90 -7.28
CA TYR A 89 1.63 8.21 -7.10
C TYR A 89 0.62 8.60 -8.18
N LYS A 90 0.61 9.87 -8.61
CA LYS A 90 -0.22 10.32 -9.73
C LYS A 90 0.10 9.61 -11.03
N ASN A 91 1.38 9.37 -11.31
CA ASN A 91 1.79 8.62 -12.49
C ASN A 91 1.33 7.16 -12.44
N LEU A 92 1.48 6.50 -11.28
CA LEU A 92 0.95 5.15 -11.09
C LEU A 92 -0.58 5.10 -11.21
N ALA A 93 -1.28 6.12 -10.70
CA ALA A 93 -2.74 6.21 -10.75
C ALA A 93 -3.32 6.29 -12.17
N GLN A 94 -2.50 6.60 -13.18
CA GLN A 94 -2.94 6.59 -14.58
C GLN A 94 -3.17 5.17 -15.12
N ASP A 95 -2.64 4.14 -14.47
CA ASP A 95 -2.82 2.76 -14.90
C ASP A 95 -4.28 2.31 -14.67
N LYS A 96 -4.88 1.70 -15.70
CA LYS A 96 -6.30 1.26 -15.68
C LYS A 96 -6.58 0.19 -14.63
N LYS A 97 -5.56 -0.52 -14.16
CA LYS A 97 -5.68 -1.52 -13.09
C LYS A 97 -5.63 -0.89 -11.70
N VAL A 98 -5.23 0.36 -11.57
CA VAL A 98 -5.32 1.10 -10.30
C VAL A 98 -6.74 1.58 -10.10
N VAL A 99 -7.37 1.13 -9.02
CA VAL A 99 -8.79 1.40 -8.73
C VAL A 99 -9.02 2.23 -7.47
N ALA A 100 -7.96 2.45 -6.68
CA ALA A 100 -8.04 3.26 -5.47
C ALA A 100 -6.69 3.87 -5.08
N ILE A 101 -6.75 4.94 -4.27
CA ILE A 101 -5.61 5.54 -3.58
C ILE A 101 -5.65 5.09 -2.11
N GLY A 102 -4.60 4.41 -1.67
CA GLY A 102 -4.41 3.81 -0.36
C GLY A 102 -3.35 2.69 -0.40
N GLU A 103 -3.02 2.03 0.70
CA GLU A 103 -3.57 2.26 2.02
C GLU A 103 -3.03 3.56 2.63
N CYS A 104 -3.94 4.35 3.21
CA CYS A 104 -3.62 5.63 3.82
C CYS A 104 -4.58 5.91 4.98
N GLY A 105 -4.17 6.78 5.91
CA GLY A 105 -4.98 7.09 7.08
C GLY A 105 -4.13 7.51 8.26
N LEU A 106 -4.63 7.20 9.46
CA LEU A 106 -4.00 7.52 10.73
C LEU A 106 -3.74 6.23 11.52
N GLU A 107 -2.54 6.09 12.06
CA GLU A 107 -2.09 4.96 12.89
C GLU A 107 -1.47 5.53 14.18
N LEU A 108 -2.23 5.48 15.28
CA LEU A 108 -1.85 6.06 16.58
C LEU A 108 -1.67 5.00 17.66
N PHE A 109 -1.78 3.72 17.32
CA PHE A 109 -1.49 2.62 18.23
C PHE A 109 0.02 2.32 18.24
N HIS A 110 0.64 2.28 17.06
CA HIS A 110 2.08 2.08 16.90
C HIS A 110 2.83 3.42 16.76
N LEU A 111 3.04 4.10 17.88
CA LEU A 111 3.79 5.36 17.87
C LEU A 111 5.31 5.09 17.70
N PRO A 112 5.98 5.77 16.75
CA PRO A 112 7.42 5.65 16.57
C PRO A 112 8.18 6.19 17.78
N GLU A 113 9.30 5.54 18.12
CA GLU A 113 10.15 5.96 19.24
C GLU A 113 10.69 7.38 19.01
N GLY A 114 10.70 8.18 20.08
CA GLY A 114 11.23 9.55 20.03
C GLY A 114 10.30 10.61 19.46
N PHE A 115 9.06 10.28 19.12
CA PHE A 115 8.04 11.23 18.66
C PHE A 115 6.83 11.25 19.59
N THR A 116 6.24 12.43 19.77
CA THR A 116 4.97 12.59 20.47
C THR A 116 3.79 12.21 19.57
N GLN A 117 2.67 11.81 20.17
CA GLN A 117 1.43 11.54 19.43
C GLN A 117 0.97 12.75 18.59
N GLU A 118 1.20 13.97 19.08
CA GLU A 118 0.84 15.20 18.35
C GLU A 118 1.67 15.37 17.07
N GLU A 119 2.99 15.15 17.14
CA GLU A 119 3.88 15.19 15.97
C GLU A 119 3.52 14.13 14.93
N VAL A 120 3.20 12.92 15.40
CA VAL A 120 2.78 11.79 14.57
C VAL A 120 1.46 12.10 13.87
N LEU A 121 0.45 12.53 14.63
CA LEU A 121 -0.87 12.87 14.09
C LEU A 121 -0.77 13.99 13.07
N LYS A 122 0.04 15.02 13.33
CA LYS A 122 0.24 16.13 12.40
C LYS A 122 0.79 15.65 11.06
N LYS A 123 1.89 14.88 11.07
CA LYS A 123 2.52 14.39 9.83
C LYS A 123 1.63 13.41 9.07
N GLN A 124 0.95 12.51 9.77
CA GLN A 124 0.01 11.57 9.17
C GLN A 124 -1.19 12.31 8.54
N THR A 125 -1.73 13.33 9.21
CA THR A 125 -2.83 14.14 8.68
C THR A 125 -2.42 14.89 7.42
N GLU A 126 -1.26 15.55 7.43
CA GLU A 126 -0.72 16.25 6.25
C GLU A 126 -0.56 15.30 5.07
N THR A 127 -0.03 14.10 5.30
CA THR A 127 0.17 13.08 4.27
C THR A 127 -1.14 12.47 3.76
N PHE A 128 -2.08 12.19 4.67
CA PHE A 128 -3.40 11.68 4.32
C PHE A 128 -4.17 12.69 3.45
N LEU A 129 -4.08 13.99 3.75
CA LEU A 129 -4.71 15.03 2.93
C LEU A 129 -4.14 15.12 1.51
N LEU A 130 -2.85 14.81 1.31
CA LEU A 130 -2.26 14.73 -0.04
C LEU A 130 -2.83 13.54 -0.82
N GLN A 131 -2.97 12.39 -0.18
CA GLN A 131 -3.55 11.19 -0.79
C GLN A 131 -5.04 11.37 -1.10
N TYR A 132 -5.78 12.02 -0.20
CA TYR A 132 -7.16 12.44 -0.44
C TYR A 132 -7.29 13.36 -1.67
N LYS A 133 -6.44 14.38 -1.78
CA LYS A 133 -6.41 15.27 -2.96
C LYS A 133 -6.14 14.49 -4.25
N LEU A 134 -5.18 13.57 -4.22
CA LEU A 134 -4.89 12.72 -5.36
C LEU A 134 -6.10 11.86 -5.75
N ALA A 135 -6.79 11.26 -4.78
CA ALA A 135 -8.01 10.50 -5.02
C ALA A 135 -9.12 11.35 -5.66
N GLN A 136 -9.25 12.62 -5.25
CA GLN A 136 -10.20 13.54 -5.87
C GLN A 136 -9.82 13.94 -7.29
N GLU A 137 -8.52 14.11 -7.57
CA GLU A 137 -8.02 14.50 -8.90
C GLU A 137 -8.17 13.39 -9.93
N MET A 138 -8.08 12.13 -9.50
CA MET A 138 -8.11 10.96 -10.37
C MET A 138 -9.52 10.43 -10.69
N ASN A 139 -10.57 11.12 -10.19
CA ASN A 139 -11.98 10.75 -10.36
C ASN A 139 -12.69 11.62 -11.40
#